data_AF-A0A0C2FG51-F1
#
_entry.id   AF-A0A0C2FG51-F1
#
_cell.length_a   1.000
_cell.length_b   1.000
_cell.length_c   1.000
_cell.angle_alpha   90.00
_cell.angle_beta   90.00
_cell.angle_gamma   90.00
#
_symmetry.space_group_name_H-M   'P 1'
#
loop_
_entity.id
_entity.type
_entity.pdbx_description
1 polymer ?
#
loop_
_entity_poly.entity_id
_entity_poly.type
_entity_poly.pdbx_seq_one_letter_code
_entity_poly.pdbx_strand_id
1 'polypeptide(L)' 'LRNIFSGVLKIAEVVSRFVNVKLFCSAVCKLGFVLKEKKQLTDYFTLMEFHKIEKVENKRPFGLKLKPCVYKKR' A
#
# COMPACT_ATOMS: atom_id res chain seq x y z
N LEU A 1 11.98 -26.30 0.31
CA LEU A 1 12.63 -25.00 0.60
C LEU A 1 11.56 -24.05 1.16
N ARG A 2 11.50 -23.85 2.49
CA ARG A 2 10.59 -22.87 3.08
C ARG A 2 11.16 -21.48 2.84
N ASN A 3 10.55 -20.68 1.97
CA ASN A 3 10.84 -19.25 1.94
C ASN A 3 10.22 -18.65 3.20
N ILE A 4 11.06 -18.19 4.14
CA ILE A 4 10.61 -17.47 5.32
C ILE A 4 10.55 -15.99 4.94
N PHE A 5 9.34 -15.48 4.71
CA PHE A 5 9.11 -14.05 4.52
C PHE A 5 8.70 -13.43 5.86
N SER A 6 9.60 -12.64 6.45
CA SER A 6 9.37 -11.93 7.73
C SER A 6 9.27 -10.41 7.56
N GLY A 7 9.30 -9.92 6.32
CA GLY A 7 9.27 -8.50 6.02
C GLY A 7 7.89 -7.88 6.26
N VAL A 8 7.88 -6.72 6.91
CA VAL A 8 6.68 -5.90 7.13
C VAL A 8 6.82 -4.59 6.36
N LEU A 9 5.79 -4.23 5.61
CA LEU A 9 5.66 -2.96 4.89
C LEU A 9 4.57 -2.12 5.56
N LYS A 10 4.96 -0.97 6.11
CA LYS A 10 4.03 0.03 6.66
C LYS A 10 3.93 1.21 5.72
N ILE A 11 2.72 1.62 5.39
CA ILE A 11 2.42 2.78 4.53
C ILE A 11 1.57 3.75 5.33
N ALA A 12 2.03 4.98 5.47
CA ALA A 12 1.24 6.12 5.94
C ALA A 12 1.08 7.08 4.77
N GLU A 13 -0.15 7.31 4.32
CA GLU A 13 -0.38 8.09 3.11
C GLU A 13 -1.62 8.96 3.22
N VAL A 14 -1.58 10.10 2.53
CA VAL A 14 -2.69 11.06 2.51
C VAL A 14 -3.86 10.48 1.74
N VAL A 15 -5.05 10.44 2.35
CA VAL A 15 -6.26 9.81 1.78
C VAL A 15 -6.59 10.37 0.39
N SER A 16 -6.44 11.68 0.20
CA SER A 16 -6.74 12.36 -1.08
C SER A 16 -5.82 11.96 -2.23
N ARG A 17 -4.67 11.34 -1.95
CA ARG A 17 -3.73 10.87 -2.98
C ARG A 17 -4.16 9.54 -3.61
N PHE A 18 -5.02 8.77 -2.95
CA PHE A 18 -5.52 7.55 -3.55
C PHE A 18 -6.53 7.87 -4.64
N VAL A 19 -6.36 7.28 -5.84
CA VAL A 19 -7.43 7.22 -6.84
C VAL A 19 -8.52 6.27 -6.33
N ASN A 20 -8.12 5.09 -5.87
CA ASN A 20 -8.97 4.12 -5.20
C ASN A 20 -8.11 3.28 -4.23
N VAL A 21 -8.39 3.37 -2.92
CA VAL A 21 -7.58 2.71 -1.89
C VAL A 21 -7.64 1.18 -1.98
N LYS A 22 -8.79 0.60 -2.36
CA LYS A 22 -8.95 -0.85 -2.50
C LYS A 22 -8.11 -1.37 -3.66
N LEU A 23 -8.14 -0.66 -4.79
CA LEU A 23 -7.33 -0.98 -5.96
C LEU A 23 -5.82 -0.89 -5.63
N PHE A 24 -5.41 0.12 -4.87
CA PHE A 24 -4.02 0.24 -4.42
C PHE A 24 -3.60 -0.95 -3.55
N CYS A 25 -4.42 -1.34 -2.56
CA CYS A 25 -4.13 -2.53 -1.74
C CYS A 25 -4.02 -3.80 -2.59
N SER A 26 -4.94 -4.01 -3.52
CA SER A 26 -4.87 -5.17 -4.44
C SER A 26 -3.61 -5.15 -5.31
N ALA A 27 -3.15 -3.97 -5.73
CA ALA A 27 -1.91 -3.83 -6.48
C ALA A 27 -0.69 -4.15 -5.60
N VAL A 28 -0.66 -3.73 -4.33
CA VAL A 28 0.39 -4.12 -3.38
C VAL A 28 0.36 -5.63 -3.14
N CYS A 29 -0.81 -6.25 -3.06
CA CYS A 29 -0.89 -7.71 -2.91
C CYS A 29 -0.25 -8.45 -4.09
N LYS A 30 -0.43 -7.96 -5.33
CA LYS A 30 0.24 -8.49 -6.54
C LYS A 30 1.77 -8.33 -6.53
N LEU A 31 2.32 -7.52 -5.62
CA LEU A 31 3.76 -7.43 -5.35
C LEU A 31 4.22 -8.49 -4.33
N GLY A 32 3.38 -9.47 -4.01
CA GLY A 32 3.70 -10.55 -3.08
C GLY A 32 3.61 -10.16 -1.62
N PHE A 33 2.60 -9.37 -1.29
CA PHE A 33 2.28 -8.93 0.05
C PHE A 33 0.83 -9.31 0.40
N VAL A 34 0.50 -9.30 1.68
CA VAL A 34 -0.88 -9.42 2.16
C VAL A 34 -1.17 -8.30 3.13
N LEU A 35 -2.32 -7.65 3.00
CA LEU A 35 -2.78 -6.62 3.93
C LEU A 35 -3.10 -7.29 5.28
N LYS A 36 -2.52 -6.77 6.36
CA LYS A 36 -2.77 -7.23 7.73
C LYS A 36 -3.59 -6.23 8.53
N GLU A 37 -3.29 -4.95 8.38
CA GLU A 37 -4.01 -3.89 9.06
C GLU A 37 -4.25 -2.72 8.12
N LYS A 38 -5.40 -2.07 8.25
CA LYS A 38 -5.66 -0.76 7.66
C LYS A 38 -6.40 0.09 8.67
N LYS A 39 -5.81 1.22 9.06
CA LYS A 39 -6.38 2.15 10.03
C LYS A 39 -6.46 3.54 9.42
N GLN A 40 -7.55 4.25 9.68
CA GLN A 40 -7.63 5.69 9.42
C GLN A 40 -7.16 6.40 10.70
N LEU A 41 -6.07 7.17 10.62
CA LEU A 41 -5.53 7.90 11.78
C LEU A 41 -6.31 9.19 12.02
N THR A 42 -6.60 9.90 10.94
CA THR A 42 -7.36 11.15 10.88
C THR A 42 -8.11 11.16 9.55
N ASP A 43 -8.90 12.20 9.29
CA ASP A 43 -9.54 12.40 7.98
C ASP A 43 -8.52 12.57 6.83
N TYR A 44 -7.25 12.81 7.17
CA TYR A 44 -6.20 13.08 6.20
C TYR A 44 -5.31 11.88 5.91
N PHE A 45 -5.12 10.96 6.86
CA PHE A 45 -4.14 9.88 6.73
C PHE A 45 -4.75 8.49 6.93
N THR A 46 -4.32 7.56 6.07
CA THR A 46 -4.53 6.12 6.28
C THR A 46 -3.18 5.43 6.49
N LEU A 47 -3.13 4.59 7.52
CA LEU A 47 -2.09 3.61 7.77
C LEU A 47 -2.49 2.27 7.17
N MET A 48 -1.52 1.58 6.58
CA MET A 48 -1.66 0.21 6.11
C MET A 48 -0.44 -0.59 6.52
N GLU A 49 -0.65 -1.80 7.01
CA GLU A 49 0.40 -2.77 7.28
C GLU A 49 0.22 -3.96 6.34
N PHE A 50 1.29 -4.32 5.64
CA PHE A 50 1.35 -5.48 4.78
C PHE A 50 2.49 -6.41 5.21
N HIS A 51 2.29 -7.71 5.11
CA HIS A 51 3.34 -8.71 5.35
C HIS A 51 3.78 -9.31 4.02
N LYS A 52 5.09 -9.49 3.86
CA LYS A 52 5.65 -10.18 2.69
C LYS A 52 5.29 -11.66 2.77
N ILE A 53 4.77 -12.22 1.68
CA ILE A 53 4.35 -13.64 1.64
C ILE A 53 4.92 -14.43 0.46
N GLU A 54 5.39 -13.75 -0.58
CA GLU A 54 5.96 -14.37 -1.78
C GLU A 54 6.96 -13.44 -2.47
N LYS A 55 7.70 -13.94 -3.46
CA LYS A 55 8.56 -13.09 -4.30
C LYS A 55 7.71 -12.19 -5.19
N VAL A 56 8.26 -11.06 -5.65
CA VAL A 56 7.54 -10.18 -6.58
C VAL A 56 7.51 -10.83 -7.96
N GLU A 57 6.33 -11.21 -8.45
CA GLU A 57 6.17 -11.73 -9.81
C GLU A 57 5.95 -10.61 -10.83
N ASN A 58 5.08 -9.65 -10.53
CA ASN A 58 4.82 -8.49 -11.38
C ASN A 58 5.36 -7.22 -10.73
N LYS A 59 6.39 -6.58 -11.31
CA LYS A 59 7.01 -5.38 -10.73
C LYS A 59 6.17 -4.10 -10.88
N ARG A 60 5.14 -4.08 -11.74
CA ARG A 60 4.37 -2.88 -12.09
C ARG A 60 2.86 -3.16 -12.21
N PRO A 61 2.20 -3.65 -11.15
CA PRO A 61 0.77 -3.88 -11.18
C PRO A 61 0.00 -2.57 -11.35
N PHE A 62 -1.07 -2.63 -12.13
CA PHE A 62 -2.04 -1.54 -12.23
C PHE A 62 -2.66 -1.26 -10.86
N GLY A 63 -2.78 0.03 -10.50
CA GLY A 63 -3.37 0.47 -9.23
C GLY A 63 -2.40 1.11 -8.24
N LEU A 64 -1.08 1.10 -8.51
CA LEU A 64 -0.08 1.73 -7.63
C LEU A 64 0.01 3.26 -7.79
N LYS A 65 -0.53 3.83 -8.87
CA LYS A 65 -0.40 5.26 -9.17
C LYS A 65 -1.23 6.09 -8.19
N LEU A 66 -0.55 6.96 -7.45
CA LEU A 66 -1.16 7.96 -6.59
C LEU A 66 -1.32 9.30 -7.33
N LYS A 67 -2.29 10.10 -6.89
CA LYS A 67 -2.39 11.51 -7.27
C LYS A 67 -1.24 12.30 -6.61
N PRO A 68 -0.88 13.47 -7.17
CA PRO A 68 0.05 14.39 -6.51
C PRO A 68 -0.39 14.71 -5.08
N CYS A 69 0.57 14.88 -4.18
CA CYS A 69 0.29 15.43 -2.86
C CYS A 69 0.09 16.94 -3.00
N VAL A 70 -1.16 17.37 -3.13
CA VAL A 70 -1.47 18.81 -3.08
C VAL A 70 -1.62 19.19 -1.62
N TYR A 71 -0.50 19.49 -0.98
CA TYR A 71 -0.54 20.21 0.29
C TYR A 71 -0.88 21.68 -0.02
N LYS A 72 -1.54 22.40 0.91
CA LYS A 72 -1.94 23.82 0.76
C LYS A 72 -0.88 24.62 -0.01
N LYS A 73 -1.30 25.52 -0.92
CA LYS A 73 -0.39 26.46 -1.60
C LYS A 73 0.54 27.08 -0.55
N ARG A 74 1.85 26.95 -0.78
CA ARG A 74 2.89 27.61 0.02
C ARG A 74 3.00 29.06 -0.40
#